data_AF-A0A0D2GCI0-F1
#
_entry.id   AF-A0A0D2GCI0-F1
#
_cell.length_a   1.000
_cell.length_b   1.000
_cell.length_c   1.000
_cell.angle_alpha   90.00
_cell.angle_beta   90.00
_cell.angle_gamma   90.00
#
_symmetry.space_group_name_H-M   'P 1'
#
loop_
_entity.id
_entity.type
_entity.pdbx_description
1 polymer ?
#
loop_
_entity_poly.entity_id
_entity_poly.type
_entity_poly.pdbx_seq_one_letter_code
_entity_poly.pdbx_strand_id
1 'polypeptide(L)' 'MDQKKLTEFKDQVTRLEREIQTLEQNAQDFPALAKNASRVMACLNMMKLNLGLEITWPEGG' A
#
# COMPACT_ATOMS: atom_id res chain seq x y z
N MET A 1 19.65 -12.24 -5.24
CA MET A 1 18.27 -12.37 -4.76
C MET A 1 17.54 -13.30 -5.73
N ASP A 2 16.75 -14.24 -5.23
CA ASP A 2 15.99 -15.17 -6.08
C ASP A 2 14.92 -14.37 -6.86
N GLN A 3 15.02 -14.39 -8.20
CA GLN A 3 14.11 -13.65 -9.08
C GLN A 3 12.65 -14.04 -8.84
N LYS A 4 12.39 -15.30 -8.50
CA LYS A 4 11.05 -15.79 -8.18
C LYS A 4 10.51 -15.12 -6.92
N LYS A 5 11.32 -15.06 -5.87
CA LYS A 5 10.95 -14.41 -4.60
C LYS A 5 10.71 -12.91 -4.78
N LEU A 6 11.51 -12.24 -5.62
CA LEU A 6 11.28 -10.83 -5.93
C LEU A 6 9.90 -10.62 -6.57
N THR A 7 9.54 -11.44 -7.56
CA THR A 7 8.21 -11.38 -8.19
C THR A 7 7.11 -11.62 -7.17
N GLU A 8 7.24 -12.65 -6.33
CA GLU A 8 6.28 -12.97 -5.27
C GLU A 8 6.07 -11.79 -4.31
N PHE A 9 7.15 -11.11 -3.89
CA PHE A 9 7.04 -9.92 -3.04
C PHE A 9 6.36 -8.75 -3.74
N LYS A 10 6.65 -8.52 -5.03
CA LYS A 10 5.98 -7.48 -5.82
C LYS A 10 4.49 -7.72 -5.92
N ASP A 11 4.08 -8.96 -6.17
CA ASP A 11 2.67 -9.36 -6.26
C ASP A 11 1.95 -9.19 -4.91
N GLN A 12 2.59 -9.61 -3.81
CA GLN A 12 2.04 -9.46 -2.46
C GLN A 12 1.83 -7.98 -2.09
N VAL A 13 2.83 -7.13 -2.34
CA VAL A 13 2.74 -5.69 -2.04
C VAL A 13 1.65 -5.02 -2.89
N THR A 14 1.54 -5.39 -4.17
CA THR A 14 0.49 -4.87 -5.07
C THR A 14 -0.91 -5.31 -4.62
N ARG A 15 -1.06 -6.53 -4.11
CA ARG A 15 -2.34 -7.02 -3.58
C ARG A 15 -2.74 -6.26 -2.32
N LEU A 16 -1.79 -6.08 -1.39
CA LEU A 16 -2.02 -5.33 -0.15
C LEU A 16 -2.41 -3.88 -0.42
N GLU A 17 -1.81 -3.22 -1.41
CA GLU A 17 -2.20 -1.88 -1.82
C GLU A 17 -3.70 -1.78 -2.15
N ARG A 18 -4.22 -2.71 -2.97
CA ARG A 18 -5.65 -2.72 -3.35
C ARG A 18 -6.57 -2.97 -2.15
N GLU A 19 -6.17 -3.88 -1.26
CA GLU A 19 -6.92 -4.17 -0.04
C GLU A 19 -6.98 -2.94 0.89
N ILE A 20 -5.87 -2.21 1.04
CA ILE A 20 -5.81 -1.00 1.89
C ILE A 20 -6.55 0.18 1.25
N GLN A 21 -6.49 0.37 -0.07
CA GLN A 21 -7.30 1.38 -0.77
C GLN A 21 -8.80 1.13 -0.57
N THR A 22 -9.22 -0.14 -0.68
CA THR A 22 -10.62 -0.53 -0.43
C THR A 22 -11.02 -0.26 1.02
N LEU A 23 -10.13 -0.58 1.97
CA LEU A 23 -10.36 -0.30 3.38
C LEU A 23 -10.49 1.21 3.67
N GLU A 24 -9.62 2.03 3.09
CA GLU A 24 -9.65 3.48 3.23
C GLU A 24 -10.95 4.08 2.69
N GLN A 25 -11.39 3.64 1.50
CA GLN A 25 -12.66 4.06 0.90
C GLN A 25 -13.87 3.67 1.75
N ASN A 26 -13.90 2.43 2.27
CA ASN A 26 -14.99 1.96 3.11
C ASN A 26 -14.98 2.59 4.53
N ALA A 27 -13.84 3.14 4.95
CA ALA A 27 -13.65 3.75 6.25
C ALA A 27 -13.91 5.26 6.27
N GLN A 28 -14.49 5.85 5.22
CA GLN A 28 -14.75 7.30 5.13
C GLN A 28 -15.58 7.82 6.31
N ASP A 29 -16.56 7.05 6.79
CA ASP A 29 -17.38 7.39 7.95
C ASP A 29 -16.69 7.12 9.30
N PHE A 30 -15.48 6.57 9.28
CA PHE A 30 -14.69 6.18 10.45
C PHE A 30 -13.29 6.84 10.40
N PRO A 31 -13.16 8.14 10.76
CA PRO A 31 -11.94 8.92 10.54
C PRO A 31 -10.65 8.30 11.11
N ALA A 32 -10.75 7.62 12.27
CA ALA A 32 -9.62 6.93 12.87
C ALA A 32 -9.15 5.72 12.03
N LEU A 33 -10.09 5.00 11.42
CA LEU A 33 -9.80 3.86 10.57
C LEU A 33 -9.23 4.33 9.22
N ALA A 34 -9.80 5.36 8.61
CA ALA A 34 -9.26 5.98 7.39
C ALA A 34 -7.81 6.46 7.60
N LYS A 35 -7.54 7.16 8.71
CA LYS A 35 -6.18 7.61 9.06
C LYS A 35 -5.20 6.45 9.25
N ASN A 36 -5.65 5.33 9.83
CA ASN A 36 -4.82 4.15 9.98
C ASN A 36 -4.57 3.44 8.64
N ALA A 37 -5.56 3.36 7.75
CA ALA A 37 -5.39 2.83 6.40
C ALA A 37 -4.37 3.66 5.61
N SER A 38 -4.46 4.99 5.68
CA SER A 38 -3.49 5.91 5.07
C SER A 38 -2.05 5.70 5.57
N ARG A 39 -1.88 5.46 6.89
CA ARG A 39 -0.56 5.11 7.47
C ARG A 39 -0.01 3.79 6.93
N VAL A 40 -0.87 2.78 6.78
CA VAL A 40 -0.45 1.50 6.18
C VAL A 40 -0.07 1.68 4.72
N MET A 41 -0.80 2.53 3.97
CA MET A 41 -0.46 2.89 2.59
C MET A 41 0.93 3.54 2.49
N ALA A 42 1.28 4.45 3.40
CA ALA A 42 2.61 5.04 3.45
C ALA A 42 3.72 3.99 3.67
N CYS A 43 3.49 3.02 4.56
CA CYS A 43 4.40 1.89 4.75
C CYS A 43 4.52 1.02 3.48
N LEU A 44 3.41 0.76 2.79
CA LEU A 44 3.41 0.01 1.52
C LEU A 44 4.19 0.74 0.44
N ASN A 45 4.05 2.07 0.32
CA ASN A 45 4.84 2.86 -0.63
C ASN A 45 6.34 2.75 -0.39
N MET A 46 6.79 2.72 0.88
CA MET A 46 8.20 2.47 1.20
C MET A 46 8.65 1.06 0.75
N MET A 47 7.80 0.05 0.91
CA MET A 47 8.09 -1.31 0.40
C MET A 47 8.16 -1.32 -1.13
N LYS A 48 7.24 -0.63 -1.81
CA LYS A 48 7.23 -0.49 -3.28
C LYS A 48 8.51 0.16 -3.79
N LEU A 49 8.97 1.24 -3.16
CA LEU A 49 10.26 1.87 -3.47
C LEU A 49 11.43 0.89 -3.36
N ASN A 50 11.50 0.14 -2.24
CA ASN A 50 12.56 -0.85 -2.03
C ASN A 50 12.52 -2.01 -3.05
N LEU A 51 11.35 -2.29 -3.63
CA LEU A 51 11.15 -3.30 -4.66
C LEU A 51 11.28 -2.74 -6.10
N GLY A 52 11.51 -1.44 -6.26
CA GLY A 52 11.55 -0.77 -7.57
C GLY A 52 10.19 -0.75 -8.26
N LEU A 53 9.11 -0.60 -7.51
CA LEU A 53 7.74 -0.41 -7.99
C LEU A 53 7.35 1.08 -7.91
N GLU A 54 6.40 1.48 -8.75
CA GLU A 54 5.78 2.81 -8.67
C GLU A 54 4.97 2.96 -7.37
N ILE A 55 4.95 4.17 -6.82
CA ILE A 55 4.24 4.50 -5.59
C ILE A 55 3.00 5.33 -5.88
N THR A 56 1.99 5.18 -5.03
CA THR A 56 0.73 5.94 -5.15
C THR A 56 0.63 6.85 -3.94
N TRP A 57 0.82 8.15 -4.14
CA TRP A 57 0.68 9.11 -3.04
C TRP A 57 -0.79 9.50 -2.88
N PRO A 58 -1.31 9.56 -1.64
CA PRO A 58 -2.58 10.23 -1.42
C PRO A 58 -2.44 11.71 -1.80
N GLU A 59 -3.41 12.25 -2.54
CA GLU A 59 -3.44 13.67 -2.87
C GLU A 59 -3.55 14.49 -1.58
N GLY A 60 -2.49 15.23 -1.22
CA GLY A 60 -2.49 16.16 -0.09
C GLY A 60 -1.48 15.89 1.03
N GLY A 61 -0.21 15.66 0.67
CA GLY A 61 0.91 15.67 1.64
C GLY A 61 1.14 17.03 2.30
#